data_AF-A0A0G4H1N2-F1
#
_entry.id   AF-A0A0G4H1N2-F1
#
_cell.length_a   1.000
_cell.length_b   1.000
_cell.length_c   1.000
_cell.angle_alpha   90.00
_cell.angle_beta   90.00
_cell.angle_gamma   90.00
#
_symmetry.space_group_name_H-M   'P 1'
#
loop_
_entity.id
_entity.type
_entity.pdbx_description
1 polymer ?
#
loop_
_entity_poly.entity_id
_entity_poly.type
_entity_poly.pdbx_seq_one_letter_code
_entity_poly.pdbx_strand_id
1 'polypeptide(L)'
;MSGSAPTEAQQIQQLQAVQAIVESQKTIAKLTGHCFERCVGTPGRLLSSGQQTCIWNCAQRYIETNHFIKLRTAEMIKATQEGGGGVRGGADALSGT
;
A
#
# COMPACT_ATOMS: atom_id res chain seq x y z
N MET A 1 31.79 14.50 25.33
CA MET A 1 30.94 14.34 24.13
C MET A 1 29.56 13.97 24.61
N SER A 2 28.69 14.97 24.83
CA SER A 2 27.35 14.76 25.37
C SER A 2 26.42 14.34 24.24
N GLY A 3 26.17 13.03 24.12
CA GLY A 3 25.14 12.51 23.22
C GLY A 3 23.77 12.91 23.76
N SER A 4 23.14 13.91 23.14
CA SER A 4 21.74 14.21 23.37
C SER A 4 20.90 13.01 22.90
N ALA A 5 20.17 12.39 23.83
CA ALA A 5 19.13 11.43 23.47
C ALA A 5 18.16 12.08 22.46
N PRO A 6 17.68 11.34 21.44
CA PRO A 6 16.72 11.88 20.50
C PRO A 6 15.47 12.31 21.26
N THR A 7 15.00 13.53 21.00
CA THR A 7 13.74 14.00 21.57
C THR A 7 12.58 13.18 21.03
N GLU A 8 11.48 13.07 21.78
CA GLU A 8 10.29 12.30 21.36
C GLU A 8 9.81 12.69 19.95
N ALA A 9 9.89 13.98 19.60
CA ALA A 9 9.59 14.49 18.27
C ALA A 9 10.52 13.93 17.18
N GLN A 10 11.82 13.84 17.44
CA GLN A 10 12.80 13.25 16.51
C GLN A 10 12.57 11.75 16.33
N GLN A 11 12.10 11.05 17.37
CA GLN A 11 11.77 9.64 17.31
C GLN A 11 10.48 9.38 16.50
N ILE A 12 9.44 10.20 16.68
CA ILE A 12 8.20 10.13 15.89
C ILE A 12 8.50 10.37 14.40
N GLN A 13 9.33 11.35 14.08
CA GLN A 13 9.68 11.65 12.69
C GLN A 13 10.43 10.49 12.02
N GLN A 14 11.33 9.82 12.74
CA GLN A 14 12.00 8.61 12.25
C GLN A 14 11.00 7.46 12.03
N LEU A 15 10.05 7.26 12.93
CA LEU A 15 9.01 6.24 12.78
C LEU A 15 8.13 6.49 11.54
N GLN A 16 7.76 7.75 11.28
CA GLN A 16 6.99 8.11 10.08
C GLN A 16 7.76 7.81 8.79
N ALA A 17 9.06 8.12 8.76
CA ALA A 17 9.91 7.79 7.61
C ALA A 17 9.99 6.28 7.37
N VAL A 18 10.15 5.48 8.43
CA VAL A 18 10.13 4.02 8.35
C VAL A 18 8.78 3.51 7.85
N GLN A 19 7.67 4.08 8.33
CA GLN A 19 6.32 3.69 7.90
C GLN A 19 6.11 3.89 6.39
N ALA A 20 6.61 5.01 5.84
CA ALA A 20 6.53 5.28 4.41
C ALA A 20 7.31 4.24 3.59
N ILE A 21 8.49 3.82 4.08
CA ILE A 21 9.29 2.77 3.44
C ILE A 21 8.57 1.42 3.51
N VAL A 22 7.97 1.06 4.64
CA VAL A 22 7.25 -0.22 4.77
C VAL A 22 6.05 -0.27 3.84
N GLU A 23 5.29 0.82 3.72
CA GLU A 23 4.13 0.89 2.81
C GLU A 23 4.54 0.81 1.33
N SER A 24 5.67 1.42 0.95
CA SER A 24 6.19 1.30 -0.40
C SER A 24 6.63 -0.13 -0.71
N GLN A 25 7.33 -0.79 0.22
CA GLN A 25 7.75 -2.18 0.07
C GLN A 25 6.58 -3.14 -0.03
N LYS A 26 5.53 -2.93 0.76
CA LYS A 26 4.28 -3.70 0.67
C LYS A 26 3.63 -3.56 -0.71
N THR A 27 3.65 -2.35 -1.28
CA THR A 27 3.12 -2.10 -2.63
C THR A 27 3.96 -2.84 -3.69
N ILE A 28 5.29 -2.78 -3.58
CA ILE A 28 6.21 -3.48 -4.50
C ILE A 28 5.99 -4.99 -4.42
N ALA A 29 5.93 -5.57 -3.22
CA ALA A 29 5.71 -7.01 -3.05
C ALA A 29 4.40 -7.47 -3.72
N LYS A 30 3.31 -6.71 -3.56
CA LYS A 30 2.03 -7.00 -4.22
C LYS A 30 2.09 -6.86 -5.73
N LEU A 31 2.73 -5.81 -6.24
CA LEU A 31 2.95 -5.60 -7.67
C LEU A 31 3.71 -6.77 -8.28
N THR A 32 4.82 -7.18 -7.65
CA THR A 32 5.66 -8.28 -8.12
C THR A 32 4.87 -9.59 -8.16
N GLY A 33 4.15 -9.93 -7.08
CA GLY A 33 3.32 -11.15 -7.04
C GLY A 33 2.22 -11.14 -8.12
N HIS A 34 1.45 -10.06 -8.18
CA HIS A 34 0.34 -9.92 -9.13
C HIS A 34 0.80 -10.03 -10.59
N CYS A 35 1.83 -9.28 -10.97
CA CYS A 35 2.30 -9.29 -12.36
C CYS A 35 3.03 -10.59 -12.72
N PHE A 36 3.67 -11.25 -11.75
CA PHE A 36 4.26 -12.56 -11.98
C PHE A 36 3.17 -13.60 -12.27
N GLU A 37 2.15 -13.72 -11.41
CA GLU A 37 1.03 -14.64 -11.62
C GLU A 37 0.31 -14.39 -12.95
N ARG A 38 0.16 -13.12 -13.33
CA ARG A 38 -0.59 -12.76 -14.55
C ARG A 38 0.18 -13.01 -15.84
N CYS A 39 1.50 -12.83 -15.83
CA CYS A 39 2.34 -12.80 -17.03
C CYS A 39 3.26 -14.01 -17.18
N VAL A 40 3.59 -14.72 -16.10
CA VAL A 40 4.53 -15.84 -16.09
C VAL A 40 3.77 -17.14 -15.87
N GLY A 41 3.32 -17.76 -16.97
CA GLY A 41 2.65 -19.07 -16.91
C GLY A 41 3.59 -20.22 -16.53
N THR A 42 4.74 -20.32 -17.21
CA THR A 42 5.79 -21.29 -16.86
C THR A 42 7.05 -20.54 -16.46
N PRO A 43 7.54 -20.70 -15.21
CA PRO A 43 8.75 -20.04 -14.75
C PRO A 43 9.97 -20.64 -15.45
N GLY A 44 10.82 -19.77 -15.98
CA GLY A 44 12.11 -20.10 -16.57
C GLY A 44 13.24 -19.33 -15.91
N ARG A 45 14.49 -19.62 -16.30
CA ARG A 45 15.67 -18.88 -15.81
C ARG A 45 15.72 -17.43 -16.29
N LEU A 46 15.05 -17.13 -17.40
CA LEU A 46 14.93 -15.81 -18.00
C LEU A 46 13.48 -15.56 -18.41
N LEU A 47 13.09 -14.29 -18.39
CA LEU A 47 11.81 -13.87 -18.97
C LEU A 47 11.93 -13.85 -20.49
N SER A 48 10.99 -14.49 -21.17
CA SER A 48 10.83 -14.35 -22.63
C SER A 48 10.49 -12.90 -23.00
N SER A 49 10.71 -12.51 -24.26
CA SER A 49 10.34 -11.17 -24.74
C SER A 49 8.86 -10.84 -24.46
N GLY A 50 7.96 -11.80 -24.69
CA GLY A 50 6.53 -11.65 -24.40
C GLY A 50 6.24 -11.46 -22.91
N GLN A 51 6.94 -12.19 -22.03
CA GLN A 51 6.81 -12.02 -20.58
C GLN A 51 7.32 -10.65 -20.11
N GLN A 52 8.42 -10.16 -20.67
CA GLN A 52 8.96 -8.83 -20.37
C GLN A 52 7.96 -7.73 -20.75
N THR A 53 7.41 -7.79 -21.97
CA THR A 53 6.38 -6.83 -22.42
C THR A 53 5.11 -6.91 -21.57
N CYS A 54 4.66 -8.12 -21.21
CA CYS A 54 3.50 -8.29 -20.33
C CYS A 54 3.74 -7.67 -18.95
N ILE A 55 4.89 -7.96 -18.32
CA ILE A 55 5.24 -7.43 -16.99
C ILE A 55 5.34 -5.91 -17.03
N TRP A 56 5.96 -5.34 -18.07
CA TRP A 56 6.02 -3.89 -18.28
C TRP A 56 4.62 -3.27 -18.27
N ASN A 57 3.72 -3.78 -19.11
CA ASN A 57 2.35 -3.28 -19.22
C ASN A 57 1.57 -3.48 -17.90
N CYS A 58 1.71 -4.65 -17.27
CA CYS A 58 1.07 -4.96 -16.00
C CYS A 58 1.49 -3.99 -14.90
N ALA A 59 2.80 -3.77 -14.73
CA ALA A 59 3.32 -2.91 -13.68
C ALA A 59 2.87 -1.46 -13.86
N GLN A 60 2.90 -0.93 -15.10
CA GLN A 60 2.41 0.42 -15.40
C GLN A 60 0.94 0.59 -15.01
N ARG A 61 0.08 -0.32 -15.48
CA ARG A 61 -1.36 -0.27 -15.17
C ARG A 61 -1.66 -0.44 -13.68
N TYR A 62 -0.91 -1.31 -12.99
CA TYR A 62 -1.09 -1.53 -11.57
C TYR A 62 -0.77 -0.27 -10.75
N ILE A 63 0.36 0.39 -11.04
CA ILE A 63 0.80 1.59 -10.32
C ILE A 63 -0.20 2.74 -10.54
N GLU A 64 -0.60 2.98 -11.79
CA GLU A 64 -1.58 4.02 -12.12
C GLU A 64 -2.93 3.79 -11.41
N THR A 65 -3.42 2.56 -11.47
CA THR A 65 -4.70 2.19 -10.84
C THR A 65 -4.62 2.32 -9.32
N ASN A 66 -3.55 1.80 -8.72
CA ASN A 66 -3.33 1.89 -7.28
C ASN A 66 -3.21 3.36 -6.81
N HIS A 67 -2.52 4.20 -7.58
CA HIS A 67 -2.43 5.62 -7.27
C HIS A 67 -3.79 6.31 -7.33
N PHE A 68 -4.56 6.08 -8.41
CA PHE A 68 -5.90 6.63 -8.56
C PHE A 68 -6.83 6.22 -7.40
N ILE A 69 -6.84 4.94 -7.04
CA ILE A 69 -7.64 4.43 -5.93
C ILE A 69 -7.20 5.10 -4.61
N LYS A 70 -5.90 5.17 -4.32
CA LYS A 70 -5.39 5.79 -3.09
C LYS A 70 -5.82 7.25 -2.96
N LEU A 71 -5.76 8.03 -4.05
CA LEU A 71 -6.23 9.41 -4.05
C LEU A 71 -7.73 9.51 -3.76
N ARG A 72 -8.56 8.73 -4.47
CA ARG A 72 -10.02 8.75 -4.27
C ARG A 72 -10.43 8.27 -2.89
N THR A 73 -9.80 7.23 -2.37
CA THR A 73 -10.07 6.76 -1.01
C THR A 73 -9.70 7.82 0.03
N ALA A 74 -8.60 8.55 -0.14
CA ALA A 74 -8.21 9.63 0.76
C ALA A 74 -9.20 10.80 0.74
N GLU A 75 -9.72 11.17 -0.43
CA GLU A 75 -10.78 12.17 -0.58
C GLU A 75 -12.06 11.74 0.14
N MET A 76 -12.48 10.49 -0.06
CA MET A 76 -13.66 9.93 0.59
C MET A 76 -13.53 9.91 2.12
N ILE A 77 -12.37 9.50 2.65
CA ILE A 77 -12.12 9.48 4.10
C ILE A 77 -12.26 10.88 4.70
N LYS A 78 -11.68 11.89 4.05
CA LYS A 78 -11.81 13.29 4.50
C LYS A 78 -13.26 13.76 4.49
N ALA A 79 -14.01 13.47 3.43
CA ALA A 79 -15.43 13.81 3.34
C ALA A 79 -16.27 13.12 4.44
N THR A 80 -15.92 11.90 4.86
CA THR A 80 -16.59 11.22 5.98
C THR A 80 -16.23 11.78 7.36
N GLN A 81 -15.11 12.51 7.51
CA GLN A 81 -14.70 13.09 8.79
C GLN A 81 -15.35 14.46 9.08
N GLU A 82 -15.82 15.17 8.06
CA GLU A 82 -16.45 16.50 8.20
C GLU A 82 -17.97 16.41 8.46
N GLY A 83 -18.55 15.21 8.39
CA GLY A 83 -19.98 14.95 8.60
C GLY A 83 -20.29 14.25 9.93
N GLY A 84 -20.25 14.96 11.05
CA GLY A 84 -21.06 14.66 12.24
C GLY A 84 -20.48 13.66 13.26
N GLY A 85 -20.48 14.07 14.52
CA GLY A 85 -19.99 13.29 15.65
C GLY A 85 -20.79 12.01 15.96
N GLY A 86 -20.12 11.11 16.66
CA GLY A 86 -20.74 10.06 17.46
C GLY A 86 -21.07 8.75 16.74
N VAL A 87 -20.05 8.00 16.32
CA VAL A 87 -20.20 6.53 16.23
C VAL A 87 -20.17 5.97 17.65
N ARG A 88 -21.33 5.94 18.29
CA ARG A 88 -21.59 5.00 19.40
C ARG A 88 -21.51 3.60 18.82
N GLY A 89 -20.77 2.73 19.52
CA GLY A 89 -20.37 1.41 19.08
C GLY A 89 -21.50 0.54 18.51
N GLY A 90 -21.16 -0.17 17.44
CA GLY A 90 -21.86 -1.36 16.97
C GLY A 90 -20.94 -2.57 17.15
N ALA A 91 -20.84 -3.05 18.38
CA ALA A 91 -20.22 -4.34 18.68
C ALA A 91 -21.28 -5.45 18.55
N ASP A 92 -21.96 -5.57 17.42
CA ASP A 92 -22.98 -6.61 17.19
C ASP A 92 -23.09 -6.92 15.68
N ALA A 93 -22.18 -7.74 15.14
CA ALA A 93 -22.35 -8.33 13.80
C ALA A 93 -21.58 -9.64 13.57
N LEU A 94 -21.26 -10.39 14.62
CA LEU A 94 -20.64 -11.73 14.52
C LEU A 94 -21.31 -12.71 15.49
N SER A 95 -22.62 -12.92 15.33
CA SER A 95 -23.27 -14.15 15.78
C SER A 95 -24.56 -14.37 15.00
N GLY A 96 -24.65 -15.50 14.27
CA GLY A 96 -25.90 -15.99 13.69
C GLY A 96 -25.91 -16.12 12.17
N THR A 97 -25.19 -17.11 11.63
CA THR A 97 -25.72 -18.34 10.98
C THR A 97 -24.56 -19.09 10.33
#